data_AF-A0A0M0JDH5-F1
#
_entry.id   AF-A0A0M0JDH5-F1
#
_cell.length_a   1.000
_cell.length_b   1.000
_cell.length_c   1.000
_cell.angle_alpha   90.00
_cell.angle_beta   90.00
_cell.angle_gamma   90.00
#
_symmetry.space_group_name_H-M   'P 1'
#
loop_
_entity.id
_entity.type
_entity.pdbx_description
1 polymer ?
#
loop_
_entity_poly.entity_id
_entity_poly.type
_entity_poly.pdbx_seq_one_letter_code
_entity_poly.pdbx_strand_id
1 'polypeptide(L)'
;MALVDKPGPPGAPPAGRSVAVQLFAGLERAIIDRRRVDELVTRFDYSGALAVPSEDIVGEGQGAVKRLLTTLLEENEVHLLGVDEASSSVLASVVDSNGQPRSLRLHAASTSAPDVQGPRISRLTVHEMPLDAASASKRVRTPLFGSYAVSYGVSDEDGPKWETFDGRVRQRIWQIPHAFAPGNPFIKETMELSTGRLIAIVDSNVWELYGAKMREWAESVGLKLDHVVIEANEGKKNLDTFTFLLDELKRTDPLRRSEPVLCVGGGVLTDTAGFACACWRRGIPWCRMPTTLLGIVDASVGIKVAINYHRKNGVGHFYSPTHTFIDNSFLGTISQAEIRSGVGEIMKAALIHDKRLFELMRDHGARLIADRFQKGPEAATVIKYSIDAMLECIGPDLWEEALLRPMDYGHTFSRTLEADERFKLRHGEAVAVDSLFSALIAEAKGILPTDQAESLLALYEHLGLPCSIAGVTAATYKKARDEITVHRDGLLRAPLPAGIGECVYVDEITDEEIEQAFSRLEGFVCEYPHTVWDTSKSFAA
;
A
#
# COMPACT_ATOMS: atom_id res chain seq x y z
N MET A 1 -47.03 -27.28 26.54
CA MET A 1 -46.04 -28.23 27.08
C MET A 1 -44.92 -28.33 26.06
N ALA A 2 -43.72 -27.94 26.49
CA ALA A 2 -42.43 -27.77 25.81
C ALA A 2 -42.21 -28.35 24.39
N LEU A 3 -41.76 -27.46 23.49
CA LEU A 3 -40.79 -27.81 22.45
C LEU A 3 -39.38 -27.66 23.06
N VAL A 4 -38.56 -28.69 22.89
CA VAL A 4 -37.19 -28.77 23.39
C VAL A 4 -36.25 -28.05 22.43
N ASP A 5 -35.51 -27.07 22.95
CA ASP A 5 -34.41 -26.37 22.28
C ASP A 5 -33.21 -27.30 22.02
N LYS A 6 -32.59 -27.14 20.84
CA LYS A 6 -31.23 -27.62 20.57
C LYS A 6 -30.25 -26.45 20.72
N PRO A 7 -29.01 -26.70 21.21
CA PRO A 7 -28.06 -25.65 21.58
C PRO A 7 -27.45 -24.94 20.36
N GLY A 8 -27.25 -23.63 20.51
CA GLY A 8 -26.58 -22.76 19.55
C GLY A 8 -25.06 -22.99 19.44
N PRO A 9 -24.40 -22.28 18.49
CA PRO A 9 -22.98 -22.47 18.14
C PRO A 9 -22.01 -21.95 19.24
N PRO A 10 -20.75 -22.43 19.24
CA PRO A 10 -19.80 -22.17 20.32
C PRO A 10 -19.23 -20.74 20.31
N GLY A 11 -19.30 -20.10 21.49
CA GLY A 11 -18.29 -19.23 22.10
C GLY A 11 -17.81 -18.00 21.33
N ALA A 12 -18.26 -16.81 21.75
CA ALA A 12 -17.58 -15.54 21.49
C ALA A 12 -16.13 -15.56 22.02
N PRO A 13 -15.17 -14.88 21.36
CA PRO A 13 -13.80 -14.77 21.85
C PRO A 13 -13.76 -14.00 23.19
N PRO A 14 -12.77 -14.25 24.06
CA PRO A 14 -12.73 -13.67 25.40
C PRO A 14 -12.62 -12.14 25.36
N ALA A 15 -13.37 -11.49 26.25
CA ALA A 15 -13.60 -10.05 26.32
C ALA A 15 -12.34 -9.17 26.56
N GLY A 16 -11.17 -9.77 26.83
CA GLY A 16 -9.91 -9.07 27.07
C GLY A 16 -9.27 -8.43 25.83
N ARG A 17 -9.55 -8.92 24.61
CA ARG A 17 -8.93 -8.38 23.38
C ARG A 17 -9.48 -7.02 22.93
N SER A 18 -10.68 -6.62 23.35
CA SER A 18 -11.30 -5.37 22.86
C SER A 18 -10.72 -4.11 23.49
N VAL A 19 -10.17 -4.23 24.70
CA VAL A 19 -9.69 -3.09 25.50
C VAL A 19 -8.26 -2.69 25.08
N ALA A 20 -7.40 -3.67 24.80
CA ALA A 20 -6.04 -3.46 24.32
C ALA A 20 -6.01 -2.76 22.94
N VAL A 21 -6.90 -3.18 22.04
CA VAL A 21 -7.06 -2.55 20.71
C VAL A 21 -7.53 -1.10 20.83
N GLN A 22 -8.43 -0.80 21.78
CA GLN A 22 -8.90 0.57 22.02
C GLN A 22 -7.84 1.47 22.65
N LEU A 23 -7.01 0.93 23.55
CA LEU A 23 -5.91 1.66 24.17
C LEU A 23 -4.77 1.94 23.16
N PHE A 24 -4.40 0.95 22.35
CA PHE A 24 -3.43 1.12 21.27
C PHE A 24 -3.92 2.08 20.20
N ALA A 25 -5.16 1.93 19.74
CA ALA A 25 -5.74 2.85 18.75
C ALA A 25 -5.90 4.28 19.32
N GLY A 26 -5.98 4.44 20.65
CA GLY A 26 -5.97 5.74 21.32
C GLY A 26 -4.56 6.33 21.45
N LEU A 27 -3.56 5.51 21.77
CA LEU A 27 -2.15 5.89 21.84
C LEU A 27 -1.56 6.19 20.45
N GLU A 28 -1.85 5.37 19.45
CA GLU A 28 -1.50 5.61 18.04
C GLU A 28 -2.14 6.89 17.51
N ARG A 29 -3.44 7.12 17.78
CA ARG A 29 -4.10 8.38 17.42
C ARG A 29 -3.45 9.58 18.10
N ALA A 30 -3.08 9.48 19.38
CA ALA A 30 -2.39 10.55 20.10
C ALA A 30 -0.98 10.83 19.55
N ILE A 31 -0.28 9.80 19.08
CA ILE A 31 1.05 9.91 18.43
C ILE A 31 0.91 10.54 17.03
N ILE A 32 -0.10 10.13 16.26
CA ILE A 32 -0.40 10.66 14.93
C ILE A 32 -0.86 12.13 15.01
N ASP A 33 -1.72 12.49 15.97
CA ASP A 33 -2.15 13.88 16.18
C ASP A 33 -1.00 14.80 16.60
N ARG A 34 0.08 14.28 17.21
CA ARG A 34 1.27 15.09 17.55
C ARG A 34 2.11 15.48 16.34
N ARG A 35 2.03 14.76 15.20
CA ARG A 35 2.58 15.24 13.92
C ARG A 35 1.84 16.46 13.36
N ARG A 36 0.66 16.79 13.90
CA ARG A 36 -0.17 17.94 13.51
C ARG A 36 0.11 19.20 14.35
N VAL A 37 0.85 19.10 15.45
CA VAL A 37 0.97 20.16 16.48
C VAL A 37 2.43 20.39 16.85
N ASP A 38 3.27 20.76 15.88
CA ASP A 38 4.62 21.26 16.16
C ASP A 38 4.64 22.73 16.62
N GLU A 39 3.48 23.36 16.94
CA GLU A 39 3.47 24.77 17.37
C GLU A 39 2.76 25.16 18.68
N LEU A 40 1.92 24.39 19.38
CA LEU A 40 1.40 24.86 20.68
C LEU A 40 0.83 23.77 21.62
N VAL A 41 1.39 23.74 22.84
CA VAL A 41 0.87 23.19 24.12
C VAL A 41 1.10 21.71 24.45
N THR A 42 1.86 21.55 25.55
CA THR A 42 2.16 20.41 26.42
C THR A 42 0.93 19.83 27.16
N ARG A 43 -0.12 19.39 26.47
CA ARG A 43 -1.23 18.61 27.08
C ARG A 43 -2.10 17.94 26.01
N PHE A 44 -2.24 16.61 26.11
CA PHE A 44 -3.27 15.85 25.41
C PHE A 44 -4.24 15.28 26.45
N ASP A 45 -5.52 15.65 26.38
CA ASP A 45 -6.58 15.14 27.24
C ASP A 45 -7.49 14.20 26.42
N TYR A 46 -7.36 12.89 26.65
CA TYR A 46 -8.29 11.89 26.10
C TYR A 46 -9.48 11.69 27.05
N SER A 47 -10.71 11.84 26.53
CA SER A 47 -11.95 11.53 27.25
C SER A 47 -12.72 10.39 26.56
N GLY A 48 -12.35 9.15 26.87
CA GLY A 48 -13.07 7.94 26.47
C GLY A 48 -13.23 6.98 27.65
N ALA A 49 -14.37 6.28 27.74
CA ALA A 49 -14.60 5.29 28.78
C ALA A 49 -14.05 3.91 28.35
N LEU A 50 -12.95 3.46 28.96
CA LEU A 50 -12.54 2.06 28.88
C LEU A 50 -13.37 1.22 29.86
N ALA A 51 -14.19 0.28 29.35
CA ALA A 51 -14.88 -0.70 30.19
C ALA A 51 -14.01 -1.96 30.32
N VAL A 52 -13.73 -2.39 31.54
CA VAL A 52 -12.91 -3.58 31.84
C VAL A 52 -13.82 -4.69 32.36
N PRO A 53 -13.68 -5.95 31.89
CA PRO A 53 -14.40 -7.10 32.46
C PRO A 53 -14.01 -7.31 33.93
N SER A 54 -15.00 -7.55 34.78
CA SER A 54 -14.90 -7.49 36.25
C SER A 54 -14.26 -8.71 36.93
N GLU A 55 -13.44 -9.50 36.26
CA GLU A 55 -13.07 -10.82 36.80
C GLU A 55 -11.74 -10.87 37.59
N ASP A 56 -10.88 -9.84 37.57
CA ASP A 56 -9.59 -9.91 38.29
C ASP A 56 -9.14 -8.62 39.04
N ILE A 57 -10.03 -7.65 39.31
CA ILE A 57 -9.62 -6.41 40.00
C ILE A 57 -10.40 -6.20 41.29
N VAL A 58 -9.79 -6.62 42.41
CA VAL A 58 -10.27 -6.31 43.76
C VAL A 58 -9.68 -4.98 44.23
N GLY A 59 -10.52 -3.94 44.30
CA GLY A 59 -10.21 -2.68 45.00
C GLY A 59 -10.80 -1.42 44.34
N GLU A 60 -11.29 -0.50 45.15
CA GLU A 60 -11.69 0.85 44.75
C GLU A 60 -10.56 1.86 45.00
N GLY A 61 -10.46 2.90 44.16
CA GLY A 61 -9.53 4.03 44.34
C GLY A 61 -8.32 4.04 43.39
N GLN A 62 -7.52 5.11 43.48
CA GLN A 62 -6.41 5.40 42.54
C GLN A 62 -5.35 4.27 42.44
N GLY A 63 -5.17 3.48 43.51
CA GLY A 63 -4.25 2.34 43.52
C GLY A 63 -4.70 1.17 42.63
N ALA A 64 -6.00 0.97 42.44
CA ALA A 64 -6.53 -0.08 41.56
C ALA A 64 -6.36 0.27 40.08
N VAL A 65 -6.58 1.54 39.73
CA VAL A 65 -6.33 2.08 38.38
C VAL A 65 -4.85 2.01 38.01
N LYS A 66 -3.96 2.26 38.97
CA LYS A 66 -2.52 2.18 38.78
C LYS A 66 -2.07 0.74 38.49
N ARG A 67 -2.53 -0.23 39.29
CA ARG A 67 -2.26 -1.66 39.05
C ARG A 67 -2.78 -2.11 37.69
N LEU A 68 -3.99 -1.70 37.34
CA LEU A 68 -4.58 -1.95 36.02
C LEU A 68 -3.71 -1.39 34.88
N LEU A 69 -3.26 -0.15 34.98
CA LEU A 69 -2.41 0.48 33.97
C LEU A 69 -1.05 -0.21 33.86
N THR A 70 -0.44 -0.59 34.99
CA THR A 70 0.79 -1.37 35.05
C THR A 70 0.63 -2.72 34.36
N THR A 71 -0.40 -3.51 34.71
CA THR A 71 -0.67 -4.80 34.08
C THR A 71 -0.92 -4.67 32.59
N LEU A 72 -1.69 -3.66 32.15
CA LEU A 72 -1.93 -3.41 30.73
C LEU A 72 -0.64 -3.09 29.97
N LEU A 73 0.27 -2.31 30.55
CA LEU A 73 1.55 -1.98 29.90
C LEU A 73 2.47 -3.21 29.83
N GLU A 74 2.51 -4.03 30.88
CA GLU A 74 3.30 -5.28 30.94
C GLU A 74 2.79 -6.32 29.94
N GLU A 75 1.48 -6.54 29.87
CA GLU A 75 0.84 -7.48 28.93
C GLU A 75 1.05 -7.09 27.46
N ASN A 76 1.36 -5.82 27.20
CA ASN A 76 1.58 -5.27 25.87
C ASN A 76 3.06 -4.93 25.62
N GLU A 77 3.97 -5.49 26.41
CA GLU A 77 5.42 -5.42 26.22
C GLU A 77 6.01 -4.01 26.22
N VAL A 78 5.29 -3.06 26.83
CA VAL A 78 5.78 -1.70 27.07
C VAL A 78 6.65 -1.72 28.32
N HIS A 79 7.93 -1.37 28.16
CA HIS A 79 8.89 -1.46 29.27
C HIS A 79 8.58 -0.44 30.36
N LEU A 80 8.15 -0.90 31.53
CA LEU A 80 7.94 -0.05 32.70
C LEU A 80 9.26 0.46 33.27
N LEU A 81 9.37 1.77 33.43
CA LEU A 81 10.52 2.44 34.05
C LEU A 81 10.31 2.61 35.55
N GLY A 82 9.06 2.69 36.01
CA GLY A 82 8.74 2.84 37.42
C GLY A 82 7.28 3.18 37.67
N VAL A 83 6.86 3.04 38.93
CA VAL A 83 5.49 3.23 39.38
C VAL A 83 5.55 4.25 40.51
N ASP A 84 5.09 5.50 40.28
CA ASP A 84 5.30 6.60 41.24
C ASP A 84 4.38 6.44 42.45
N GLU A 85 4.89 5.97 43.59
CA GLU A 85 4.09 5.66 44.78
C GLU A 85 3.28 6.85 45.33
N ALA A 86 3.66 8.09 45.01
CA ALA A 86 3.00 9.30 45.49
C ALA A 86 1.90 9.86 44.54
N SER A 87 1.79 9.35 43.31
CA SER A 87 0.80 9.82 42.32
C SER A 87 0.12 8.67 41.56
N SER A 88 -0.99 8.96 40.87
CA SER A 88 -1.67 7.99 39.98
C SER A 88 -0.96 7.81 38.63
N SER A 89 0.37 7.94 38.61
CA SER A 89 1.17 7.89 37.40
C SER A 89 2.08 6.68 37.30
N VAL A 90 2.28 6.24 36.06
CA VAL A 90 3.17 5.14 35.68
C VAL A 90 4.19 5.69 34.67
N LEU A 91 5.46 5.33 34.85
CA LEU A 91 6.54 5.67 33.94
C LEU A 91 6.83 4.48 33.03
N ALA A 92 6.84 4.74 31.72
CA ALA A 92 7.04 3.74 30.69
C ALA A 92 8.07 4.21 29.67
N SER A 93 8.76 3.28 29.02
CA SER A 93 9.63 3.53 27.89
C SER A 93 9.00 2.97 26.62
N VAL A 94 8.94 3.80 25.59
CA VAL A 94 8.56 3.38 24.23
C VAL A 94 9.69 3.69 23.26
N VAL A 95 9.72 3.05 22.10
CA VAL A 95 10.68 3.36 21.03
C VAL A 95 9.93 4.13 19.95
N ASP A 96 10.46 5.28 19.52
CA ASP A 96 9.86 6.07 18.45
C ASP A 96 10.12 5.47 17.06
N SER A 97 9.51 6.04 16.03
CA SER A 97 9.66 5.59 14.63
C SER A 97 11.09 5.67 14.09
N ASN A 98 12.00 6.36 14.78
CA ASN A 98 13.42 6.44 14.45
C ASN A 98 14.29 5.49 15.30
N GLY A 99 13.66 4.61 16.10
CA GLY A 99 14.38 3.69 16.98
C GLY A 99 14.91 4.33 18.27
N GLN A 100 14.53 5.58 18.59
CA GLN A 100 15.01 6.26 19.81
C GLN A 100 14.09 5.96 21.00
N PRO A 101 14.65 5.61 22.17
CA PRO A 101 13.85 5.40 23.38
C PRO A 101 13.27 6.73 23.87
N ARG A 102 12.00 6.71 24.29
CA ARG A 102 11.26 7.83 24.85
C ARG A 102 10.67 7.44 26.19
N SER A 103 10.86 8.30 27.19
CA SER A 103 10.27 8.12 28.52
C SER A 103 8.93 8.84 28.59
N LEU A 104 7.88 8.12 28.95
CA LEU A 104 6.52 8.64 29.10
C LEU A 104 6.08 8.50 30.56
N ARG A 105 5.34 9.50 31.05
CA ARG A 105 4.58 9.46 32.29
C ARG A 105 3.10 9.48 31.96
N LEU A 106 2.40 8.42 32.34
CA LEU A 106 0.97 8.25 32.11
C LEU A 106 0.22 8.49 33.42
N HIS A 107 -0.67 9.47 33.46
CA HIS A 107 -1.58 9.74 34.57
C HIS A 107 -2.96 9.20 34.26
N ALA A 108 -3.44 8.26 35.07
CA ALA A 108 -4.80 7.76 34.95
C ALA A 108 -5.67 8.31 36.10
N ALA A 109 -6.87 8.77 35.75
CA ALA A 109 -7.91 9.15 36.71
C ALA A 109 -9.09 8.19 36.62
N SER A 110 -9.73 7.90 37.76
CA SER A 110 -11.00 7.19 37.82
C SER A 110 -12.18 8.15 37.99
N THR A 111 -13.36 7.72 37.54
CA THR A 111 -14.65 8.30 37.95
C THR A 111 -15.51 7.20 38.55
N SER A 112 -16.13 7.46 39.70
CA SER A 112 -17.18 6.62 40.28
C SER A 112 -18.50 6.93 39.57
N ALA A 113 -18.93 6.08 38.64
CA ALA A 113 -20.30 6.11 38.12
C ALA A 113 -21.14 5.06 38.88
N PRO A 114 -22.36 5.40 39.35
CA PRO A 114 -23.12 4.53 40.26
C PRO A 114 -23.60 3.20 39.65
N ASP A 115 -23.59 3.04 38.32
CA ASP A 115 -24.23 1.91 37.62
C ASP A 115 -23.24 0.94 36.92
N VAL A 116 -21.95 0.94 37.27
CA VAL A 116 -20.96 0.02 36.66
C VAL A 116 -20.10 -0.66 37.72
N GLN A 117 -20.12 -1.99 37.78
CA GLN A 117 -19.22 -2.77 38.63
C GLN A 117 -17.81 -2.84 38.01
N GLY A 118 -16.82 -2.26 38.69
CA GLY A 118 -15.39 -2.39 38.35
C GLY A 118 -14.65 -1.05 38.18
N PRO A 119 -13.30 -1.02 38.32
CA PRO A 119 -12.52 0.20 38.15
C PRO A 119 -12.49 0.64 36.68
N ARG A 120 -12.78 1.93 36.44
CA ARG A 120 -12.68 2.57 35.13
C ARG A 120 -11.57 3.60 35.09
N ILE A 121 -10.85 3.65 33.96
CA ILE A 121 -10.00 4.78 33.58
C ILE A 121 -10.88 5.75 32.78
N SER A 122 -11.16 6.92 33.34
CA SER A 122 -12.01 7.95 32.74
C SER A 122 -11.23 9.04 32.02
N ARG A 123 -9.96 9.22 32.41
CA ARG A 123 -9.01 10.10 31.75
C ARG A 123 -7.62 9.48 31.83
N LEU A 124 -6.91 9.50 30.71
CA LEU A 124 -5.50 9.15 30.61
C LEU A 124 -4.76 10.35 30.02
N THR A 125 -3.80 10.90 30.77
CA THR A 125 -2.95 12.01 30.32
C THR A 125 -1.52 11.50 30.20
N VAL A 126 -0.88 11.73 29.06
CA VAL A 126 0.49 11.25 28.79
C VAL A 126 1.44 12.45 28.67
N HIS A 127 2.56 12.39 29.39
CA HIS A 127 3.63 13.39 29.34
C HIS A 127 4.96 12.75 28.94
N GLU A 128 5.63 13.28 27.93
CA GLU A 128 7.00 12.89 27.64
C GLU A 128 7.96 13.53 28.65
N MET A 129 8.92 12.74 29.14
CA MET A 129 9.91 13.17 30.12
C MET A 129 11.29 13.29 29.46
N PRO A 130 12.04 14.37 29.71
CA PRO A 130 13.41 14.48 29.20
C PRO A 130 14.29 13.36 29.77
N LEU A 131 15.04 12.69 28.91
CA LEU A 131 16.02 11.67 29.30
C LEU A 131 17.17 12.34 30.04
N ASP A 132 17.30 12.07 31.35
CA ASP A 132 18.41 12.58 32.13
C ASP A 132 19.69 11.78 31.80
N ALA A 133 20.71 12.47 31.30
CA ALA A 133 21.91 11.91 30.66
C ALA A 133 22.79 11.00 31.55
N ALA A 134 22.45 10.84 32.83
CA ALA A 134 23.20 10.05 33.80
C ALA A 134 22.72 8.59 33.97
N SER A 135 21.63 8.18 33.31
CA SER A 135 21.04 6.83 33.46
C SER A 135 21.27 5.90 32.25
N ALA A 136 21.85 6.40 31.16
CA ALA A 136 22.04 5.66 29.90
C ALA A 136 23.17 4.61 29.92
N SER A 137 23.86 4.41 31.05
CA SER A 137 25.03 3.53 31.13
C SER A 137 24.77 2.23 31.89
N LYS A 138 23.82 1.41 31.44
CA LYS A 138 23.83 -0.05 31.69
C LYS A 138 23.27 -0.78 30.47
N ARG A 139 24.19 -1.26 29.63
CA ARG A 139 23.90 -2.19 28.52
C ARG A 139 23.19 -3.42 29.06
N VAL A 140 22.00 -3.72 28.54
CA VAL A 140 21.41 -5.06 28.56
C VAL A 140 21.12 -5.45 27.11
N ARG A 141 21.78 -6.52 26.67
CA ARG A 141 21.50 -7.21 25.40
C ARG A 141 20.43 -8.28 25.66
N THR A 142 19.68 -8.61 24.60
CA THR A 142 18.77 -9.76 24.38
C THR A 142 17.30 -9.57 24.80
N PRO A 143 16.35 -10.30 24.17
CA PRO A 143 15.59 -9.87 22.99
C PRO A 143 14.11 -9.63 23.36
N LEU A 144 13.55 -8.47 23.00
CA LEU A 144 12.14 -8.16 23.23
C LEU A 144 11.42 -8.07 21.89
N PHE A 145 10.18 -8.53 21.91
CA PHE A 145 9.29 -8.76 20.78
C PHE A 145 9.19 -7.59 19.81
N GLY A 146 9.18 -7.99 18.53
CA GLY A 146 8.42 -7.39 17.45
C GLY A 146 8.28 -5.88 17.47
N SER A 147 9.38 -5.17 17.27
CA SER A 147 9.30 -3.98 16.44
C SER A 147 8.41 -4.29 15.23
N TYR A 148 7.54 -3.36 14.82
CA TYR A 148 7.12 -3.29 13.43
C TYR A 148 8.38 -3.03 12.59
N ALA A 149 9.22 -4.05 12.45
CA ALA A 149 10.33 -4.06 11.55
C ALA A 149 9.72 -4.32 10.18
N VAL A 150 9.35 -3.24 9.49
CA VAL A 150 9.83 -3.16 8.12
C VAL A 150 11.35 -3.16 8.26
N SER A 151 11.96 -4.34 8.21
CA SER A 151 13.40 -4.40 8.09
C SER A 151 13.73 -3.89 6.69
N TYR A 152 14.06 -2.60 6.58
CA TYR A 152 14.84 -2.09 5.46
C TYR A 152 16.26 -2.66 5.58
N GLY A 153 16.37 -3.97 5.36
CA GLY A 153 17.64 -4.57 5.02
C GLY A 153 17.82 -4.36 3.53
N VAL A 154 18.75 -3.49 3.14
CA VAL A 154 19.62 -3.93 2.05
C VAL A 154 20.29 -5.15 2.65
N SER A 155 19.85 -6.34 2.26
CA SER A 155 20.53 -7.56 2.66
C SER A 155 22.01 -7.43 2.32
N ASP A 156 22.85 -8.26 2.94
CA ASP A 156 24.13 -8.63 2.35
C ASP A 156 23.94 -8.94 0.84
N GLU A 157 24.99 -8.86 0.03
CA GLU A 157 24.92 -8.92 -1.45
C GLU A 157 24.06 -10.08 -2.02
N ASP A 158 23.72 -11.09 -1.20
CA ASP A 158 22.97 -12.31 -1.53
C ASP A 158 21.47 -12.37 -1.12
N GLY A 159 20.87 -11.36 -0.46
CA GLY A 159 19.46 -11.41 0.01
C GLY A 159 18.44 -10.54 -0.76
N PRO A 160 17.16 -10.49 -0.33
CA PRO A 160 16.13 -9.73 -1.03
C PRO A 160 16.40 -8.22 -0.91
N LYS A 161 16.12 -7.51 -2.01
CA LYS A 161 16.32 -6.06 -2.06
C LYS A 161 15.33 -5.31 -1.16
N TRP A 162 14.12 -5.83 -1.05
CA TRP A 162 13.11 -5.40 -0.07
C TRP A 162 12.48 -6.62 0.58
N GLU A 163 12.22 -6.52 1.89
CA GLU A 163 11.44 -7.50 2.64
C GLU A 163 10.44 -6.76 3.54
N THR A 164 9.18 -7.18 3.52
CA THR A 164 8.16 -6.72 4.46
C THR A 164 7.59 -7.90 5.24
N PHE A 165 7.26 -7.66 6.51
CA PHE A 165 6.62 -8.64 7.38
C PHE A 165 5.71 -7.92 8.38
N ASP A 166 4.42 -8.28 8.38
CA ASP A 166 3.41 -7.66 9.27
C ASP A 166 2.99 -8.58 10.44
N GLY A 167 3.73 -9.66 10.67
CA GLY A 167 3.38 -10.70 11.65
C GLY A 167 2.52 -11.85 11.11
N ARG A 168 1.86 -11.67 9.96
CA ARG A 168 1.03 -12.68 9.28
C ARG A 168 1.61 -13.12 7.95
N VAL A 169 2.12 -12.15 7.19
CA VAL A 169 2.49 -12.26 5.80
C VAL A 169 3.89 -11.71 5.62
N ARG A 170 4.73 -12.44 4.89
CA ARG A 170 6.07 -12.03 4.50
C ARG A 170 6.16 -11.91 2.99
N GLN A 171 6.62 -10.77 2.50
CA GLN A 171 6.87 -10.52 1.09
C GLN A 171 8.36 -10.25 0.88
N ARG A 172 8.93 -10.82 -0.19
CA ARG A 172 10.31 -10.58 -0.61
C ARG A 172 10.34 -10.11 -2.05
N ILE A 173 11.02 -8.99 -2.29
CA ILE A 173 11.19 -8.40 -3.62
C ILE A 173 12.67 -8.44 -3.98
N TRP A 174 12.96 -9.09 -5.11
CA TRP A 174 14.31 -9.30 -5.63
C TRP A 174 14.49 -8.48 -6.90
N GLN A 175 15.67 -7.89 -7.06
CA GLN A 175 16.07 -7.28 -8.32
C GLN A 175 17.04 -8.21 -9.03
N ILE A 176 16.63 -8.78 -10.15
CA ILE A 176 17.39 -9.80 -10.88
C ILE A 176 17.46 -9.49 -12.38
N PRO A 177 18.54 -8.88 -12.88
CA PRO A 177 18.68 -8.67 -14.32
C PRO A 177 18.87 -10.02 -15.02
N HIS A 178 18.23 -10.18 -16.18
CA HIS A 178 18.34 -11.37 -17.02
C HIS A 178 17.97 -12.67 -16.28
N ALA A 179 16.80 -12.63 -15.65
CA ALA A 179 16.20 -13.70 -14.86
C ALA A 179 16.20 -15.07 -15.58
N PHE A 180 15.92 -15.08 -16.88
CA PHE A 180 15.87 -16.28 -17.72
C PHE A 180 17.13 -16.47 -18.60
N ALA A 181 18.30 -15.99 -18.16
CA ALA A 181 19.56 -16.31 -18.84
C ALA A 181 19.92 -17.80 -18.64
N PRO A 182 20.33 -18.54 -19.69
CA PRO A 182 20.73 -19.94 -19.55
C PRO A 182 21.79 -20.14 -18.46
N GLY A 183 21.59 -21.16 -17.62
CA GLY A 183 22.44 -21.50 -16.50
C GLY A 183 22.21 -20.69 -15.23
N ASN A 184 21.37 -19.65 -15.23
CA ASN A 184 21.07 -18.87 -14.02
C ASN A 184 20.17 -19.65 -13.05
N PRO A 185 20.65 -20.13 -11.90
CA PRO A 185 19.86 -20.97 -11.01
C PRO A 185 18.97 -20.16 -10.05
N PHE A 186 19.05 -18.83 -10.06
CA PHE A 186 18.50 -17.98 -9.01
C PHE A 186 17.02 -18.24 -8.73
N ILE A 187 16.16 -18.18 -9.74
CA ILE A 187 14.71 -18.43 -9.57
C ILE A 187 14.46 -19.84 -9.02
N LYS A 188 15.20 -20.84 -9.52
CA LYS A 188 15.07 -22.24 -9.09
C LYS A 188 15.41 -22.40 -7.61
N GLU A 189 16.50 -21.79 -7.17
CA GLU A 189 17.00 -21.85 -5.81
C GLU A 189 16.12 -21.04 -4.86
N THR A 190 15.78 -19.81 -5.21
CA THR A 190 14.92 -18.94 -4.39
C THR A 190 13.51 -19.51 -4.21
N MET A 191 12.94 -20.13 -5.24
CA MET A 191 11.62 -20.77 -5.16
C MET A 191 11.66 -22.18 -4.58
N GLU A 192 12.84 -22.68 -4.20
CA GLU A 192 13.04 -24.02 -3.63
C GLU A 192 12.39 -25.14 -4.48
N LEU A 193 12.57 -25.09 -5.81
CA LEU A 193 11.92 -26.01 -6.78
C LEU A 193 12.51 -27.42 -6.75
N SER A 194 12.36 -28.10 -5.61
CA SER A 194 12.89 -29.43 -5.29
C SER A 194 12.23 -30.57 -6.07
N THR A 195 11.08 -30.33 -6.71
CA THR A 195 10.37 -31.34 -7.51
C THR A 195 10.82 -31.41 -8.96
N GLY A 196 11.77 -30.55 -9.37
CA GLY A 196 12.30 -30.53 -10.74
C GLY A 196 11.33 -29.94 -11.77
N ARG A 197 10.28 -29.24 -11.33
CA ARG A 197 9.24 -28.67 -12.18
C ARG A 197 8.88 -27.25 -11.74
N LEU A 198 8.59 -26.39 -12.71
CA LEU A 198 7.97 -25.08 -12.52
C LEU A 198 6.66 -25.02 -13.32
N ILE A 199 5.60 -24.50 -12.72
CA ILE A 199 4.38 -24.09 -13.43
C ILE A 199 4.41 -22.57 -13.57
N ALA A 200 4.40 -22.08 -14.81
CA ALA A 200 4.37 -20.66 -15.12
C ALA A 200 3.04 -20.24 -15.76
N ILE A 201 2.40 -19.20 -15.22
CA ILE A 201 1.27 -18.52 -15.89
C ILE A 201 1.85 -17.27 -16.56
N VAL A 202 1.78 -17.18 -17.88
CA VAL A 202 2.51 -16.17 -18.67
C VAL A 202 1.57 -15.40 -19.57
N ASP A 203 1.80 -14.10 -19.70
CA ASP A 203 1.06 -13.27 -20.64
C ASP A 203 1.42 -13.68 -22.08
N SER A 204 0.44 -13.69 -22.98
CA SER A 204 0.62 -14.12 -24.36
C SER A 204 1.70 -13.35 -25.13
N ASN A 205 1.79 -12.02 -24.97
CA ASN A 205 2.83 -11.23 -25.63
C ASN A 205 4.20 -11.51 -25.02
N VAL A 206 4.25 -11.69 -23.70
CA VAL A 206 5.49 -12.08 -23.00
C VAL A 206 5.94 -13.47 -23.46
N TRP A 207 5.03 -14.42 -23.61
CA TRP A 207 5.34 -15.77 -24.06
C TRP A 207 5.83 -15.80 -25.50
N GLU A 208 5.23 -15.01 -26.39
CA GLU A 208 5.69 -14.88 -27.76
C GLU A 208 7.13 -14.35 -27.83
N LEU A 209 7.45 -13.33 -27.04
CA LEU A 209 8.77 -12.70 -27.05
C LEU A 209 9.85 -13.49 -26.29
N TYR A 210 9.48 -14.12 -25.16
CA TYR A 210 10.43 -14.68 -24.19
C TYR A 210 10.25 -16.16 -23.91
N GLY A 211 9.18 -16.81 -24.39
CA GLY A 211 8.87 -18.21 -24.09
C GLY A 211 9.96 -19.19 -24.54
N ALA A 212 10.65 -18.90 -25.65
CA ALA A 212 11.82 -19.68 -26.08
C ALA A 212 12.97 -19.59 -25.07
N LYS A 213 13.29 -18.39 -24.59
CA LYS A 213 14.32 -18.16 -23.56
C LYS A 213 13.94 -18.81 -22.23
N MET A 214 12.67 -18.74 -21.83
CA MET A 214 12.17 -19.40 -20.62
C MET A 214 12.34 -20.93 -20.68
N ARG A 215 12.07 -21.55 -21.85
CA ARG A 215 12.28 -22.99 -22.05
C ARG A 215 13.75 -23.36 -22.00
N GLU A 216 14.60 -22.63 -22.73
CA GLU A 216 16.06 -22.84 -22.74
C GLU A 216 16.65 -22.68 -21.33
N TRP A 217 16.24 -21.63 -20.61
CA TRP A 217 16.61 -21.43 -19.22
C TRP A 217 16.21 -22.62 -18.35
N ALA A 218 14.95 -23.04 -18.39
CA ALA A 218 14.45 -24.15 -17.58
C ALA A 218 15.24 -25.45 -17.86
N GLU A 219 15.47 -25.78 -19.13
CA GLU A 219 16.29 -26.93 -19.54
C GLU A 219 17.72 -26.84 -18.99
N SER A 220 18.35 -25.66 -19.12
CA SER A 220 19.74 -25.43 -18.67
C SER A 220 19.94 -25.59 -17.17
N VAL A 221 18.89 -25.38 -16.35
CA VAL A 221 18.93 -25.58 -14.90
C VAL A 221 18.26 -26.89 -14.47
N GLY A 222 17.91 -27.77 -15.41
CA GLY A 222 17.32 -29.08 -15.14
C GLY A 222 15.90 -29.03 -14.56
N LEU A 223 15.08 -28.08 -15.03
CA LEU A 223 13.66 -27.95 -14.69
C LEU A 223 12.76 -28.30 -15.88
N LYS A 224 11.68 -29.04 -15.60
CA LYS A 224 10.53 -29.12 -16.50
C LYS A 224 9.68 -27.85 -16.37
N LEU A 225 9.50 -27.11 -17.46
CA LEU A 225 8.60 -25.94 -17.50
C LEU A 225 7.23 -26.33 -18.04
N ASP A 226 6.25 -26.46 -17.14
CA ASP A 226 4.84 -26.46 -17.50
C ASP A 226 4.36 -24.99 -17.58
N HIS A 227 3.56 -24.65 -18.58
CA HIS A 227 3.10 -23.27 -18.78
C HIS A 227 1.62 -23.20 -19.11
N VAL A 228 1.01 -22.10 -18.67
CA VAL A 228 -0.35 -21.67 -19.02
C VAL A 228 -0.21 -20.29 -19.60
N VAL A 229 -0.70 -20.08 -20.82
CA VAL A 229 -0.62 -18.78 -21.50
C VAL A 229 -2.00 -18.16 -21.55
N ILE A 230 -2.10 -16.90 -21.11
CA ILE A 230 -3.33 -16.13 -21.17
C ILE A 230 -3.09 -14.79 -21.85
N GLU A 231 -4.12 -14.28 -22.50
CA GLU A 231 -4.16 -12.90 -22.98
C GLU A 231 -4.55 -11.99 -21.80
N ALA A 232 -3.64 -11.12 -21.33
CA ALA A 232 -3.90 -10.25 -20.19
C ALA A 232 -4.10 -8.79 -20.65
N ASN A 233 -5.37 -8.36 -20.73
CA ASN A 233 -5.77 -6.96 -20.85
C ASN A 233 -7.00 -6.69 -19.99
N GLU A 234 -7.34 -5.42 -19.79
CA GLU A 234 -8.43 -5.02 -18.87
C GLU A 234 -9.78 -5.64 -19.28
N GLY A 235 -10.03 -5.86 -20.58
CA GLY A 235 -11.22 -6.55 -21.08
C GLY A 235 -11.25 -8.05 -20.77
N LYS A 236 -10.08 -8.67 -20.59
CA LYS A 236 -9.90 -10.07 -20.16
C LYS A 236 -9.76 -10.23 -18.65
N LYS A 237 -9.67 -9.14 -17.87
CA LYS A 237 -9.57 -9.16 -16.41
C LYS A 237 -10.93 -9.46 -15.76
N ASN A 238 -11.51 -10.62 -16.05
CA ASN A 238 -12.91 -10.94 -15.75
C ASN A 238 -13.08 -12.36 -15.20
N LEU A 239 -14.32 -12.75 -14.91
CA LEU A 239 -14.65 -14.06 -14.34
C LEU A 239 -14.32 -15.23 -15.28
N ASP A 240 -14.41 -15.05 -16.61
CA ASP A 240 -14.14 -16.12 -17.57
C ASP A 240 -12.66 -16.50 -17.62
N THR A 241 -11.77 -15.49 -17.63
CA THR A 241 -10.33 -15.74 -17.54
C THR A 241 -9.96 -16.35 -16.18
N PHE A 242 -10.62 -15.90 -15.11
CA PHE A 242 -10.41 -16.49 -13.78
C PHE A 242 -10.80 -17.97 -13.73
N THR A 243 -11.99 -18.35 -14.23
CA THR A 243 -12.43 -19.76 -14.23
C THR A 243 -11.56 -20.61 -15.14
N PHE A 244 -11.17 -20.10 -16.31
CA PHE A 244 -10.18 -20.75 -17.19
C PHE A 244 -8.88 -21.07 -16.45
N LEU A 245 -8.33 -20.12 -15.68
CA LEU A 245 -7.11 -20.36 -14.90
C LEU A 245 -7.29 -21.45 -13.84
N LEU A 246 -8.47 -21.57 -13.22
CA LEU A 246 -8.74 -22.67 -12.28
C LEU A 246 -8.75 -24.04 -12.99
N ASP A 247 -9.32 -24.10 -14.19
CA ASP A 247 -9.32 -25.32 -15.02
C ASP A 247 -7.90 -25.69 -15.47
N GLU A 248 -7.07 -24.72 -15.85
CA GLU A 248 -5.69 -24.96 -16.21
C GLU A 248 -4.83 -25.39 -15.01
N LEU A 249 -5.01 -24.76 -13.83
CA LEU A 249 -4.38 -25.24 -12.60
C LEU A 249 -4.77 -26.69 -12.30
N LYS A 250 -6.03 -27.09 -12.56
CA LYS A 250 -6.46 -28.48 -12.43
C LYS A 250 -5.71 -29.41 -13.39
N ARG A 251 -5.47 -28.99 -14.64
CA ARG A 251 -4.75 -29.78 -15.65
C ARG A 251 -3.29 -30.02 -15.29
N THR A 252 -2.69 -29.17 -14.48
CA THR A 252 -1.30 -29.35 -14.00
C THR A 252 -1.16 -30.43 -12.91
N ASP A 253 -2.25 -31.08 -12.50
CA ASP A 253 -2.24 -32.09 -11.44
C ASP A 253 -1.29 -33.28 -11.75
N PRO A 254 -0.60 -33.82 -10.72
CA PRO A 254 -0.71 -33.43 -9.31
C PRO A 254 0.08 -32.13 -9.01
N LEU A 255 -0.61 -31.06 -8.61
CA LEU A 255 -0.02 -29.86 -8.05
C LEU A 255 0.10 -30.06 -6.54
N ARG A 256 1.33 -30.05 -6.00
CA ARG A 256 1.54 -30.22 -4.56
C ARG A 256 1.23 -28.92 -3.83
N ARG A 257 0.80 -29.00 -2.57
CA ARG A 257 0.41 -27.83 -1.78
C ARG A 257 1.55 -26.80 -1.59
N SER A 258 2.79 -27.25 -1.60
CA SER A 258 3.98 -26.41 -1.44
C SER A 258 4.63 -26.03 -2.77
N GLU A 259 4.13 -26.49 -3.92
CA GLU A 259 4.69 -26.11 -5.22
C GLU A 259 4.24 -24.70 -5.59
N PRO A 260 5.16 -23.74 -5.76
CA PRO A 260 4.80 -22.38 -6.13
C PRO A 260 4.52 -22.25 -7.64
N VAL A 261 3.55 -21.41 -7.99
CA VAL A 261 3.28 -20.99 -9.38
C VAL A 261 3.99 -19.66 -9.66
N LEU A 262 4.68 -19.53 -10.80
CA LEU A 262 5.30 -18.28 -11.23
C LEU A 262 4.40 -17.53 -12.22
N CYS A 263 3.93 -16.34 -11.87
CA CYS A 263 3.11 -15.50 -12.73
C CYS A 263 3.99 -14.43 -13.41
N VAL A 264 4.11 -14.45 -14.74
CA VAL A 264 4.99 -13.57 -15.52
C VAL A 264 4.17 -12.69 -16.47
N GLY A 265 4.08 -11.39 -16.19
CA GLY A 265 3.25 -10.48 -16.98
C GLY A 265 3.07 -9.10 -16.32
N GLY A 266 2.20 -8.26 -16.89
CA GLY A 266 1.82 -6.97 -16.30
C GLY A 266 0.83 -7.11 -15.14
N GLY A 267 0.38 -5.97 -14.60
CA GLY A 267 -0.53 -5.91 -13.44
C GLY A 267 -1.83 -6.72 -13.62
N VAL A 268 -2.42 -6.70 -14.82
CA VAL A 268 -3.64 -7.48 -15.13
C VAL A 268 -3.41 -8.98 -14.93
N LEU A 269 -2.29 -9.51 -15.41
CA LEU A 269 -1.96 -10.92 -15.27
C LEU A 269 -1.69 -11.26 -13.82
N THR A 270 -0.87 -10.47 -13.12
CA THR A 270 -0.50 -10.76 -11.73
C THR A 270 -1.70 -10.68 -10.79
N ASP A 271 -2.64 -9.77 -11.04
CA ASP A 271 -3.89 -9.68 -10.28
C ASP A 271 -4.78 -10.90 -10.52
N THR A 272 -5.02 -11.25 -11.79
CA THR A 272 -5.95 -12.33 -12.16
C THR A 272 -5.39 -13.69 -11.74
N ALA A 273 -4.11 -13.95 -12.04
CA ALA A 273 -3.45 -15.20 -11.70
C ALA A 273 -3.17 -15.31 -10.19
N GLY A 274 -2.81 -14.21 -9.53
CA GLY A 274 -2.66 -14.16 -8.08
C GLY A 274 -3.98 -14.45 -7.36
N PHE A 275 -5.10 -13.93 -7.87
CA PHE A 275 -6.43 -14.24 -7.33
C PHE A 275 -6.82 -15.70 -7.56
N ALA A 276 -6.51 -16.27 -8.74
CA ALA A 276 -6.68 -17.70 -8.99
C ALA A 276 -5.86 -18.55 -7.99
N CYS A 277 -4.61 -18.17 -7.69
CA CYS A 277 -3.77 -18.83 -6.69
C CYS A 277 -4.33 -18.69 -5.26
N ALA A 278 -4.91 -17.54 -4.92
CA ALA A 278 -5.55 -17.31 -3.62
C ALA A 278 -6.76 -18.25 -3.42
N CYS A 279 -7.55 -18.48 -4.48
CA CYS A 279 -8.74 -19.33 -4.41
C CYS A 279 -8.43 -20.83 -4.55
N TRP A 280 -7.45 -21.20 -5.37
CA TRP A 280 -7.15 -22.60 -5.65
C TRP A 280 -6.74 -23.34 -4.37
N ARG A 281 -7.50 -24.37 -4.00
CA ARG A 281 -7.33 -25.13 -2.75
C ARG A 281 -7.26 -24.25 -1.48
N ARG A 282 -7.91 -23.08 -1.51
CA ARG A 282 -7.88 -22.05 -0.45
C ARG A 282 -6.50 -21.42 -0.24
N GLY A 283 -5.69 -21.38 -1.30
CA GLY A 283 -4.37 -20.76 -1.31
C GLY A 283 -3.28 -21.77 -1.66
N ILE A 284 -2.53 -21.45 -2.71
CA ILE A 284 -1.25 -22.09 -3.06
C ILE A 284 -0.14 -21.04 -3.13
N PRO A 285 1.10 -21.37 -2.75
CA PRO A 285 2.23 -20.46 -2.91
C PRO A 285 2.33 -19.97 -4.35
N TRP A 286 2.65 -18.70 -4.53
CA TRP A 286 2.84 -18.11 -5.84
C TRP A 286 3.92 -17.03 -5.79
N CYS A 287 4.58 -16.86 -6.92
CA CYS A 287 5.58 -15.83 -7.16
C CYS A 287 5.11 -14.97 -8.33
N ARG A 288 5.55 -13.72 -8.40
CA ARG A 288 5.26 -12.85 -9.54
C ARG A 288 6.54 -12.25 -10.12
N MET A 289 6.50 -12.03 -11.43
CA MET A 289 7.54 -11.36 -12.19
C MET A 289 6.89 -10.29 -13.07
N PRO A 290 6.75 -9.05 -12.58
CA PRO A 290 6.19 -7.97 -13.38
C PRO A 290 7.06 -7.68 -14.61
N THR A 291 6.40 -7.57 -15.77
CA THR A 291 7.08 -7.27 -17.05
C THR A 291 6.79 -5.86 -17.58
N THR A 292 6.02 -5.06 -16.84
CA THR A 292 5.66 -3.68 -17.19
C THR A 292 6.16 -2.73 -16.12
N LEU A 293 6.43 -1.46 -16.48
CA LEU A 293 6.92 -0.48 -15.51
C LEU A 293 5.90 -0.25 -14.38
N LEU A 294 4.62 -0.12 -14.73
CA LEU A 294 3.52 -0.04 -13.77
C LEU A 294 3.48 -1.26 -12.84
N GLY A 295 3.63 -2.46 -13.42
CA GLY A 295 3.72 -3.69 -12.66
C GLY A 295 4.87 -3.68 -11.65
N ILE A 296 6.04 -3.15 -12.03
CA ILE A 296 7.24 -3.10 -11.18
C ILE A 296 7.06 -2.13 -10.00
N VAL A 297 6.53 -0.92 -10.25
CA VAL A 297 6.53 0.16 -9.26
C VAL A 297 5.28 0.24 -8.40
N ASP A 298 4.19 -0.45 -8.79
CA ASP A 298 2.90 -0.36 -8.09
C ASP A 298 2.24 -1.74 -7.89
N ALA A 299 1.70 -2.35 -8.97
CA ALA A 299 0.88 -3.56 -8.85
C ALA A 299 1.61 -4.76 -8.23
N SER A 300 2.95 -4.84 -8.38
CA SER A 300 3.77 -5.90 -7.78
C SER A 300 4.44 -5.52 -6.47
N VAL A 301 4.11 -4.36 -5.90
CA VAL A 301 4.60 -3.95 -4.59
C VAL A 301 3.59 -4.31 -3.50
N GLY A 302 2.30 -4.02 -3.70
CA GLY A 302 1.24 -4.40 -2.77
C GLY A 302 0.80 -5.86 -2.83
N ILE A 303 -0.13 -6.26 -1.96
CA ILE A 303 -0.61 -7.66 -1.84
C ILE A 303 -2.02 -7.86 -2.42
N LYS A 304 -2.59 -6.85 -3.06
CA LYS A 304 -3.92 -6.94 -3.67
C LYS A 304 -3.88 -7.77 -4.94
N VAL A 305 -4.89 -8.61 -5.11
CA VAL A 305 -5.17 -9.36 -6.34
C VAL A 305 -6.67 -9.32 -6.60
N ALA A 306 -7.09 -9.14 -7.85
CA ALA A 306 -8.50 -8.93 -8.18
C ALA A 306 -8.85 -9.22 -9.63
N ILE A 307 -10.16 -9.33 -9.89
CA ILE A 307 -10.76 -9.28 -11.21
C ILE A 307 -11.85 -8.21 -11.27
N ASN A 308 -12.18 -7.77 -12.49
CA ASN A 308 -13.32 -6.91 -12.73
C ASN A 308 -14.60 -7.75 -12.68
N TYR A 309 -15.56 -7.31 -11.88
CA TYR A 309 -16.88 -7.92 -11.76
C TYR A 309 -17.89 -6.85 -11.39
N HIS A 310 -18.75 -6.48 -12.35
CA HIS A 310 -19.64 -5.30 -12.35
C HIS A 310 -18.95 -3.92 -12.19
N ARG A 311 -17.73 -3.89 -11.65
CA ARG A 311 -16.86 -2.72 -11.49
C ARG A 311 -15.39 -3.13 -11.55
N LYS A 312 -14.50 -2.15 -11.73
CA LYS A 312 -13.05 -2.34 -11.68
C LYS A 312 -12.62 -2.91 -10.33
N ASN A 313 -11.80 -3.97 -10.35
CA ASN A 313 -11.32 -4.70 -9.16
C ASN A 313 -12.44 -5.06 -8.16
N GLY A 314 -13.63 -5.36 -8.66
CA GLY A 314 -14.82 -5.53 -7.83
C GLY A 314 -14.81 -6.75 -6.91
N VAL A 315 -14.06 -7.78 -7.27
CA VAL A 315 -13.88 -9.03 -6.51
C VAL A 315 -12.39 -9.36 -6.44
N GLY A 316 -11.87 -9.65 -5.25
CA GLY A 316 -10.44 -9.89 -5.05
C GLY A 316 -10.08 -10.40 -3.66
N HIS A 317 -8.79 -10.39 -3.36
CA HIS A 317 -8.21 -10.82 -2.08
C HIS A 317 -6.93 -10.01 -1.77
N PHE A 318 -6.59 -9.90 -0.48
CA PHE A 318 -5.23 -9.54 -0.04
C PHE A 318 -4.40 -10.83 0.04
N TYR A 319 -3.66 -11.16 -1.01
CA TYR A 319 -2.92 -12.41 -1.13
C TYR A 319 -1.48 -12.17 -1.59
N SER A 320 -0.57 -12.14 -0.62
CA SER A 320 0.83 -11.83 -0.89
C SER A 320 1.56 -12.94 -1.63
N PRO A 321 2.42 -12.62 -2.61
CA PRO A 321 3.33 -13.57 -3.20
C PRO A 321 4.47 -13.94 -2.24
N THR A 322 5.00 -15.14 -2.34
CA THR A 322 6.21 -15.53 -1.59
C THR A 322 7.44 -14.77 -2.08
N HIS A 323 7.53 -14.56 -3.39
CA HIS A 323 8.59 -13.78 -4.03
C HIS A 323 8.07 -12.92 -5.19
N THR A 324 8.58 -11.71 -5.29
CA THR A 324 8.48 -10.84 -6.47
C THR A 324 9.86 -10.70 -7.10
N PHE A 325 9.98 -10.97 -8.39
CA PHE A 325 11.22 -10.89 -9.15
C PHE A 325 11.16 -9.75 -10.16
N ILE A 326 12.01 -8.74 -10.00
CA ILE A 326 12.07 -7.57 -10.88
C ILE A 326 13.25 -7.71 -11.82
N ASP A 327 12.97 -7.93 -13.11
CA ASP A 327 13.96 -7.89 -14.19
C ASP A 327 13.63 -6.72 -15.12
N ASN A 328 14.39 -5.64 -15.01
CA ASN A 328 14.15 -4.43 -15.80
C ASN A 328 14.37 -4.64 -17.31
N SER A 329 14.99 -5.75 -17.72
CA SER A 329 15.21 -6.03 -19.16
C SER A 329 13.92 -6.30 -19.93
N PHE A 330 12.81 -6.62 -19.25
CA PHE A 330 11.48 -6.70 -19.89
C PHE A 330 10.99 -5.35 -20.40
N LEU A 331 11.37 -4.24 -19.74
CA LEU A 331 10.97 -2.90 -20.16
C LEU A 331 11.55 -2.53 -21.53
N GLY A 332 12.62 -3.20 -21.97
CA GLY A 332 13.23 -3.00 -23.28
C GLY A 332 12.29 -3.32 -24.45
N THR A 333 11.26 -4.15 -24.28
CA THR A 333 10.35 -4.57 -25.36
C THR A 333 8.95 -3.98 -25.29
N ILE A 334 8.55 -3.37 -24.17
CA ILE A 334 7.21 -2.76 -24.06
C ILE A 334 7.10 -1.45 -24.85
N SER A 335 5.87 -1.06 -25.16
CA SER A 335 5.61 0.17 -25.90
C SER A 335 5.95 1.42 -25.07
N GLN A 336 6.22 2.55 -25.75
CA GLN A 336 6.42 3.83 -25.06
C GLN A 336 5.19 4.26 -24.24
N ALA A 337 4.00 3.84 -24.67
CA ALA A 337 2.78 4.19 -23.97
C ALA A 337 2.62 3.36 -22.67
N GLU A 338 3.07 2.09 -22.65
CA GLU A 338 3.18 1.31 -21.40
C GLU A 338 4.21 1.89 -20.43
N ILE A 339 5.33 2.41 -20.94
CA ILE A 339 6.31 3.13 -20.10
C ILE A 339 5.68 4.36 -19.47
N ARG A 340 4.99 5.20 -20.27
CA ARG A 340 4.31 6.40 -19.74
C ARG A 340 3.22 6.06 -18.74
N SER A 341 2.48 4.97 -18.95
CA SER A 341 1.54 4.48 -17.95
C SER A 341 2.25 4.15 -16.62
N GLY A 342 3.39 3.46 -16.65
CA GLY A 342 4.18 3.26 -15.43
C GLY A 342 4.65 4.57 -14.80
N VAL A 343 5.03 5.57 -15.61
CA VAL A 343 5.43 6.89 -15.12
C VAL A 343 4.29 7.64 -14.42
N GLY A 344 3.03 7.43 -14.80
CA GLY A 344 1.89 7.98 -14.06
C GLY A 344 1.90 7.59 -12.58
N GLU A 345 2.16 6.31 -12.28
CA GLU A 345 2.27 5.83 -10.89
C GLU A 345 3.54 6.34 -10.18
N ILE A 346 4.64 6.52 -10.92
CA ILE A 346 5.87 7.13 -10.38
C ILE A 346 5.59 8.57 -9.96
N MET A 347 4.89 9.34 -10.81
CA MET A 347 4.52 10.72 -10.50
C MET A 347 3.53 10.80 -9.34
N LYS A 348 2.56 9.87 -9.23
CA LYS A 348 1.69 9.74 -8.05
C LYS A 348 2.52 9.67 -6.76
N ALA A 349 3.44 8.71 -6.68
CA ALA A 349 4.29 8.52 -5.50
C ALA A 349 5.21 9.73 -5.23
N ALA A 350 5.77 10.31 -6.28
CA ALA A 350 6.63 11.48 -6.19
C ALA A 350 5.90 12.70 -5.60
N LEU A 351 4.68 12.94 -6.02
CA LEU A 351 3.91 14.12 -5.63
C LEU A 351 3.39 14.04 -4.20
N ILE A 352 2.99 12.85 -3.76
CA ILE A 352 2.31 12.68 -2.47
C ILE A 352 3.25 12.27 -1.34
N HIS A 353 4.47 11.80 -1.66
CA HIS A 353 5.34 11.17 -0.66
C HIS A 353 6.85 11.42 -0.83
N ASP A 354 7.41 11.42 -2.05
CA ASP A 354 8.88 11.52 -2.23
C ASP A 354 9.32 12.64 -3.20
N LYS A 355 9.75 13.76 -2.61
CA LYS A 355 10.30 14.91 -3.34
C LYS A 355 11.57 14.56 -4.14
N ARG A 356 12.42 13.64 -3.67
CA ARG A 356 13.64 13.25 -4.39
C ARG A 356 13.28 12.50 -5.67
N LEU A 357 12.24 11.67 -5.61
CA LEU A 357 11.70 10.99 -6.78
C LEU A 357 11.16 12.00 -7.80
N PHE A 358 10.48 13.06 -7.33
CA PHE A 358 10.04 14.16 -8.18
C PHE A 358 11.21 14.85 -8.88
N GLU A 359 12.26 15.22 -8.14
CA GLU A 359 13.44 15.89 -8.69
C GLU A 359 14.15 15.02 -9.74
N LEU A 360 14.27 13.70 -9.50
CA LEU A 360 14.82 12.77 -10.49
C LEU A 360 13.97 12.70 -11.77
N MET A 361 12.65 12.68 -11.64
CA MET A 361 11.75 12.67 -12.79
C MET A 361 11.77 14.00 -13.56
N ARG A 362 11.90 15.13 -12.86
CA ARG A 362 12.12 16.44 -13.47
C ARG A 362 13.41 16.48 -14.28
N ASP A 363 14.51 15.99 -13.71
CA ASP A 363 15.84 16.17 -14.30
C ASP A 363 16.18 15.10 -15.36
N HIS A 364 15.56 13.92 -15.27
CA HIS A 364 15.92 12.76 -16.11
C HIS A 364 14.74 12.05 -16.78
N GLY A 365 13.50 12.35 -16.40
CA GLY A 365 12.33 11.56 -16.77
C GLY A 365 12.12 11.43 -18.27
N ALA A 366 12.27 12.51 -19.05
CA ALA A 366 12.10 12.45 -20.51
C ALA A 366 13.10 11.49 -21.18
N ARG A 367 14.36 11.47 -20.72
CA ARG A 367 15.38 10.53 -21.19
C ARG A 367 15.03 9.10 -20.79
N LEU A 368 14.65 8.89 -19.52
CA LEU A 368 14.29 7.57 -18.99
C LEU A 368 13.10 6.97 -19.74
N ILE A 369 12.10 7.79 -20.08
CA ILE A 369 10.98 7.36 -20.93
C ILE A 369 11.50 6.97 -22.32
N ALA A 370 12.28 7.86 -22.97
CA ALA A 370 12.79 7.62 -24.32
C ALA A 370 13.63 6.34 -24.44
N ASP A 371 14.42 6.00 -23.41
CA ASP A 371 15.23 4.79 -23.37
C ASP A 371 14.55 3.57 -22.71
N ARG A 372 13.28 3.70 -22.29
CA ARG A 372 12.49 2.66 -21.60
C ARG A 372 13.15 2.17 -20.30
N PHE A 373 13.74 3.09 -19.55
CA PHE A 373 14.43 2.82 -18.29
C PHE A 373 15.56 1.79 -18.45
N GLN A 374 16.18 1.71 -19.63
CA GLN A 374 17.24 0.74 -19.92
C GLN A 374 18.65 1.30 -19.70
N LYS A 375 18.80 2.62 -19.51
CA LYS A 375 20.13 3.27 -19.46
C LYS A 375 20.30 4.19 -18.27
N GLY A 376 21.54 4.23 -17.79
CA GLY A 376 21.98 5.12 -16.72
C GLY A 376 21.61 4.62 -15.32
N PRO A 377 22.37 5.01 -14.29
CA PRO A 377 22.08 4.62 -12.91
C PRO A 377 20.75 5.18 -12.40
N GLU A 378 20.27 6.29 -12.97
CA GLU A 378 19.04 6.97 -12.56
C GLU A 378 17.79 6.11 -12.79
N ALA A 379 17.79 5.24 -13.81
CA ALA A 379 16.68 4.32 -14.06
C ALA A 379 16.46 3.37 -12.87
N ALA A 380 17.55 2.81 -12.34
CA ALA A 380 17.50 1.93 -11.17
C ALA A 380 17.11 2.71 -9.91
N THR A 381 17.63 3.94 -9.74
CA THR A 381 17.29 4.80 -8.60
C THR A 381 15.82 5.21 -8.58
N VAL A 382 15.26 5.61 -9.73
CA VAL A 382 13.84 5.98 -9.84
C VAL A 382 12.93 4.79 -9.52
N ILE A 383 13.22 3.61 -10.08
CA ILE A 383 12.46 2.38 -9.75
C ILE A 383 12.58 2.07 -8.26
N LYS A 384 13.79 2.18 -7.69
CA LYS A 384 14.02 1.93 -6.27
C LYS A 384 13.18 2.87 -5.40
N TYR A 385 13.26 4.17 -5.62
CA TYR A 385 12.52 5.17 -4.84
C TYR A 385 11.00 5.06 -5.02
N SER A 386 10.54 4.64 -6.20
CA SER A 386 9.11 4.38 -6.41
C SER A 386 8.62 3.21 -5.54
N ILE A 387 9.40 2.12 -5.50
CA ILE A 387 9.08 0.95 -4.65
C ILE A 387 9.22 1.31 -3.17
N ASP A 388 10.27 2.03 -2.77
CA ASP A 388 10.44 2.50 -1.40
C ASP A 388 9.21 3.32 -0.96
N ALA A 389 8.83 4.34 -1.73
CA ALA A 389 7.69 5.20 -1.43
C ALA A 389 6.38 4.41 -1.29
N MET A 390 6.14 3.45 -2.20
CA MET A 390 4.97 2.59 -2.14
C MET A 390 4.98 1.73 -0.87
N LEU A 391 6.10 1.07 -0.55
CA LEU A 391 6.24 0.26 0.67
C LEU A 391 6.13 1.08 1.95
N GLU A 392 6.68 2.28 2.00
CA GLU A 392 6.55 3.21 3.14
C GLU A 392 5.09 3.61 3.37
N CYS A 393 4.31 3.78 2.29
CA CYS A 393 2.90 4.13 2.39
C CYS A 393 1.99 2.95 2.75
N ILE A 394 2.21 1.77 2.18
CA ILE A 394 1.29 0.62 2.37
C ILE A 394 1.74 -0.32 3.48
N GLY A 395 3.03 -0.34 3.82
CA GLY A 395 3.61 -1.25 4.80
C GLY A 395 2.95 -1.19 6.17
N PRO A 396 2.66 0.01 6.72
CA PRO A 396 1.93 0.14 7.99
C PRO A 396 0.48 -0.37 7.95
N ASP A 397 -0.14 -0.47 6.77
CA ASP A 397 -1.56 -0.84 6.61
C ASP A 397 -1.80 -1.69 5.35
N LEU A 398 -1.19 -2.88 5.31
CA LEU A 398 -1.29 -3.80 4.17
C LEU A 398 -2.72 -4.31 3.90
N TRP A 399 -3.59 -4.26 4.91
CA TRP A 399 -4.96 -4.78 4.88
C TRP A 399 -6.02 -3.69 4.69
N GLU A 400 -5.59 -2.42 4.62
CA GLU A 400 -6.46 -1.26 4.40
C GLU A 400 -7.52 -1.07 5.48
N GLU A 401 -7.10 -1.27 6.73
CA GLU A 401 -7.92 -0.98 7.90
C GLU A 401 -8.11 0.54 8.07
N ALA A 402 -7.15 1.35 7.63
CA ALA A 402 -7.28 2.80 7.53
C ALA A 402 -7.73 3.22 6.13
N LEU A 403 -8.59 4.25 6.07
CA LEU A 403 -9.07 4.81 4.81
C LEU A 403 -8.36 6.13 4.42
N LEU A 404 -7.42 6.60 5.24
CA LEU A 404 -6.53 7.72 4.91
C LEU A 404 -5.26 7.15 4.30
N ARG A 405 -5.27 6.98 2.99
CA ARG A 405 -4.23 6.25 2.25
C ARG A 405 -3.56 7.20 1.25
N PRO A 406 -2.26 7.54 1.39
CA PRO A 406 -1.60 8.50 0.48
C PRO A 406 -1.63 7.99 -0.97
N MET A 407 -1.48 6.68 -1.14
CA MET A 407 -1.48 6.01 -2.44
C MET A 407 -2.85 5.94 -3.13
N ASP A 408 -3.91 6.45 -2.47
CA ASP A 408 -5.18 6.74 -3.16
C ASP A 408 -5.16 8.07 -3.92
N TYR A 409 -4.04 8.82 -3.88
CA TYR A 409 -3.81 9.96 -4.76
C TYR A 409 -3.78 9.51 -6.22
N GLY A 410 -4.34 10.33 -7.11
CA GLY A 410 -4.59 9.93 -8.50
C GLY A 410 -5.68 8.86 -8.67
N HIS A 411 -6.44 8.55 -7.62
CA HIS A 411 -7.55 7.57 -7.64
C HIS A 411 -8.89 8.12 -7.14
N THR A 412 -9.04 9.44 -7.10
CA THR A 412 -10.29 10.12 -6.73
C THR A 412 -11.23 10.21 -7.92
N PHE A 413 -10.71 10.55 -9.10
CA PHE A 413 -11.43 10.71 -10.35
C PHE A 413 -11.12 9.61 -11.37
N SER A 414 -9.89 9.06 -11.36
CA SER A 414 -9.38 8.17 -12.42
C SER A 414 -10.24 6.93 -12.62
N ARG A 415 -10.83 6.36 -11.55
CA ARG A 415 -11.69 5.16 -11.65
C ARG A 415 -12.90 5.39 -12.56
N THR A 416 -13.57 6.53 -12.41
CA THR A 416 -14.71 6.92 -13.25
C THR A 416 -14.23 7.26 -14.66
N LEU A 417 -13.11 7.97 -14.80
CA LEU A 417 -12.53 8.31 -16.11
C LEU A 417 -12.15 7.05 -16.92
N GLU A 418 -11.54 6.05 -16.29
CA GLU A 418 -11.23 4.77 -16.93
C GLU A 418 -12.50 4.03 -17.36
N ALA A 419 -13.52 3.99 -16.50
CA ALA A 419 -14.77 3.30 -16.78
C ALA A 419 -15.58 3.99 -17.90
N ASP A 420 -15.69 5.32 -17.88
CA ASP A 420 -16.41 6.10 -18.88
C ASP A 420 -15.74 5.99 -20.27
N GLU A 421 -14.40 5.90 -20.31
CA GLU A 421 -13.63 5.60 -21.53
C GLU A 421 -13.63 4.11 -21.93
N ARG A 422 -14.47 3.28 -21.28
CA ARG A 422 -14.57 1.83 -21.53
C ARG A 422 -13.21 1.13 -21.46
N PHE A 423 -12.37 1.56 -20.53
CA PHE A 423 -11.03 1.01 -20.28
C PHE A 423 -10.07 1.12 -21.47
N LYS A 424 -10.30 2.07 -22.37
CA LYS A 424 -9.36 2.38 -23.46
C LYS A 424 -8.16 3.20 -22.99
N LEU A 425 -8.38 4.06 -22.01
CA LEU A 425 -7.34 4.80 -21.31
C LEU A 425 -6.57 3.84 -20.42
N ARG A 426 -5.24 3.88 -20.47
CA ARG A 426 -4.46 3.04 -19.54
C ARG A 426 -4.62 3.53 -18.13
N HIS A 427 -4.48 2.61 -17.18
CA HIS A 427 -4.58 2.92 -15.77
C HIS A 427 -3.66 4.07 -15.33
N GLY A 428 -2.37 3.97 -15.62
CA GLY A 428 -1.42 5.01 -15.22
C GLY A 428 -1.58 6.33 -16.00
N GLU A 429 -2.16 6.30 -17.20
CA GLU A 429 -2.55 7.52 -17.93
C GLU A 429 -3.73 8.22 -17.22
N ALA A 430 -4.72 7.45 -16.75
CA ALA A 430 -5.84 7.97 -15.97
C ALA A 430 -5.39 8.52 -14.61
N VAL A 431 -4.47 7.81 -13.94
CA VAL A 431 -3.85 8.24 -12.69
C VAL A 431 -3.07 9.53 -12.88
N ALA A 432 -2.33 9.69 -13.98
CA ALA A 432 -1.65 10.95 -14.30
C ALA A 432 -2.66 12.12 -14.45
N VAL A 433 -3.72 11.95 -15.22
CA VAL A 433 -4.76 12.98 -15.40
C VAL A 433 -5.40 13.37 -14.06
N ASP A 434 -5.73 12.37 -13.22
CA ASP A 434 -6.28 12.60 -11.89
C ASP A 434 -5.29 13.29 -10.96
N SER A 435 -4.04 12.81 -10.88
CA SER A 435 -3.01 13.41 -10.03
C SER A 435 -2.81 14.88 -10.38
N LEU A 436 -2.67 15.22 -11.67
CA LEU A 436 -2.56 16.60 -12.11
C LEU A 436 -3.80 17.42 -11.74
N PHE A 437 -5.00 16.91 -12.03
CA PHE A 437 -6.24 17.61 -11.70
C PHE A 437 -6.41 17.83 -10.19
N SER A 438 -6.06 16.84 -9.37
CA SER A 438 -6.04 16.92 -7.92
C SER A 438 -5.03 17.96 -7.42
N ALA A 439 -3.89 18.14 -8.10
CA ALA A 439 -2.96 19.23 -7.78
C ALA A 439 -3.55 20.62 -8.09
N LEU A 440 -4.32 20.75 -9.18
CA LEU A 440 -5.04 21.99 -9.50
C LEU A 440 -6.19 22.28 -8.53
N ILE A 441 -6.85 21.24 -7.98
CA ILE A 441 -7.79 21.40 -6.87
C ILE A 441 -7.08 21.90 -5.62
N ALA A 442 -5.89 21.35 -5.31
CA ALA A 442 -5.08 21.82 -4.19
C ALA A 442 -4.65 23.29 -4.37
N GLU A 443 -4.33 23.71 -5.59
CA GLU A 443 -4.09 25.12 -5.94
C GLU A 443 -5.35 25.98 -5.69
N ALA A 444 -6.51 25.58 -6.21
CA ALA A 444 -7.77 26.30 -6.02
C ALA A 444 -8.15 26.45 -4.53
N LYS A 445 -7.79 25.45 -3.70
CA LYS A 445 -7.94 25.48 -2.24
C LYS A 445 -6.90 26.33 -1.50
N GLY A 446 -5.87 26.83 -2.18
CA GLY A 446 -4.74 27.53 -1.56
C GLY A 446 -3.81 26.63 -0.75
N ILE A 447 -3.89 25.31 -0.95
CA ILE A 447 -3.03 24.30 -0.32
C ILE A 447 -1.70 24.18 -1.07
N LEU A 448 -1.77 24.12 -2.41
CA LEU A 448 -0.58 24.05 -3.26
C LEU A 448 -0.27 25.43 -3.85
N PRO A 449 0.97 25.93 -3.73
CA PRO A 449 1.39 27.17 -4.36
C PRO A 449 1.27 27.13 -5.90
N THR A 450 0.83 28.24 -6.51
CA THR A 450 0.66 28.36 -7.97
C THR A 450 1.95 28.07 -8.76
N ASP A 451 3.12 28.49 -8.27
CA ASP A 451 4.40 28.22 -8.92
C ASP A 451 4.75 26.72 -8.96
N GLN A 452 4.34 25.97 -7.93
CA GLN A 452 4.44 24.52 -7.93
C GLN A 452 3.46 23.90 -8.92
N ALA A 453 2.19 24.34 -8.94
CA ALA A 453 1.21 23.87 -9.92
C ALA A 453 1.66 24.10 -11.37
N GLU A 454 2.23 25.27 -11.66
CA GLU A 454 2.83 25.59 -12.97
C GLU A 454 4.01 24.67 -13.33
N SER A 455 4.89 24.42 -12.37
CA SER A 455 6.00 23.48 -12.54
C SER A 455 5.51 22.05 -12.83
N LEU A 456 4.38 21.64 -12.22
CA LEU A 456 3.76 20.33 -12.48
C LEU A 456 3.18 20.23 -13.88
N LEU A 457 2.42 21.24 -14.32
CA LEU A 457 1.87 21.28 -15.67
C LEU A 457 2.99 21.18 -16.72
N ALA A 458 4.04 21.97 -16.57
CA ALA A 458 5.19 21.95 -17.47
C ALA A 458 5.91 20.59 -17.45
N LEU A 459 6.06 19.96 -16.28
CA LEU A 459 6.69 18.64 -16.18
C LEU A 459 5.83 17.55 -16.84
N TYR A 460 4.52 17.54 -16.62
CA TYR A 460 3.63 16.55 -17.22
C TYR A 460 3.67 16.62 -18.75
N GLU A 461 3.66 17.83 -19.30
CA GLU A 461 3.86 18.05 -20.74
C GLU A 461 5.23 17.54 -21.20
N HIS A 462 6.30 17.88 -20.49
CA HIS A 462 7.66 17.48 -20.84
C HIS A 462 7.87 15.96 -20.83
N LEU A 463 7.22 15.25 -19.90
CA LEU A 463 7.22 13.79 -19.84
C LEU A 463 6.30 13.15 -20.89
N GLY A 464 5.47 13.94 -21.56
CA GLY A 464 4.46 13.47 -22.52
C GLY A 464 3.33 12.69 -21.84
N LEU A 465 3.03 12.99 -20.58
CA LEU A 465 1.88 12.43 -19.87
C LEU A 465 0.60 13.13 -20.32
N PRO A 466 -0.54 12.41 -20.39
CA PRO A 466 -1.81 13.05 -20.66
C PRO A 466 -2.20 13.95 -19.48
N CYS A 467 -2.61 15.17 -19.79
CA CYS A 467 -3.07 16.15 -18.80
C CYS A 467 -4.60 16.23 -18.73
N SER A 468 -5.28 15.84 -19.81
CA SER A 468 -6.74 15.78 -19.90
C SER A 468 -7.16 14.70 -20.89
N ILE A 469 -8.47 14.45 -21.00
CA ILE A 469 -9.08 13.47 -21.89
C ILE A 469 -10.08 14.20 -22.80
N ALA A 470 -10.08 13.90 -24.10
CA ALA A 470 -10.98 14.53 -25.04
C ALA A 470 -12.46 14.29 -24.65
N GLY A 471 -13.21 15.38 -24.45
CA GLY A 471 -14.64 15.32 -24.12
C GLY A 471 -14.96 15.28 -22.62
N VAL A 472 -13.96 15.21 -21.75
CA VAL A 472 -14.17 15.36 -20.30
C VAL A 472 -14.50 16.81 -19.97
N THR A 473 -15.42 17.00 -19.01
CA THR A 473 -15.90 18.31 -18.56
C THR A 473 -15.82 18.40 -17.04
N ALA A 474 -16.00 19.60 -16.47
CA ALA A 474 -16.16 19.77 -15.01
C ALA A 474 -17.28 18.87 -14.44
N ALA A 475 -18.37 18.66 -15.19
CA ALA A 475 -19.46 17.76 -14.78
C ALA A 475 -19.01 16.29 -14.64
N THR A 476 -18.07 15.84 -15.47
CA THR A 476 -17.47 14.51 -15.36
C THR A 476 -16.71 14.35 -14.05
N TYR A 477 -15.91 15.36 -13.67
CA TYR A 477 -15.17 15.36 -12.40
C TYR A 477 -16.10 15.43 -11.18
N LYS A 478 -17.19 16.22 -11.24
CA LYS A 478 -18.22 16.28 -10.19
C LYS A 478 -18.86 14.91 -9.96
N LYS A 479 -19.29 14.24 -11.04
CA LYS A 479 -19.81 12.87 -10.99
C LYS A 479 -18.82 11.91 -10.32
N ALA A 480 -17.56 11.96 -10.74
CA ALA A 480 -16.52 11.08 -10.22
C ALA A 480 -16.23 11.30 -8.72
N ARG A 481 -16.19 12.56 -8.25
CA ARG A 481 -16.11 12.91 -6.82
C ARG A 481 -17.26 12.30 -6.02
N ASP A 482 -18.48 12.42 -6.54
CA ASP A 482 -19.67 11.95 -5.82
C ASP A 482 -19.70 10.42 -5.71
N GLU A 483 -19.32 9.72 -6.78
CA GLU A 483 -19.20 8.25 -6.80
C GLU A 483 -18.14 7.74 -5.81
N ILE A 484 -16.94 8.35 -5.78
CA ILE A 484 -15.86 7.90 -4.89
C ILE A 484 -16.16 8.20 -3.41
N THR A 485 -16.91 9.26 -3.12
CA THR A 485 -17.34 9.60 -1.75
C THR A 485 -18.20 8.49 -1.14
N VAL A 486 -19.13 7.93 -1.92
CA VAL A 486 -19.94 6.77 -1.50
C VAL A 486 -19.03 5.55 -1.22
N HIS A 487 -18.01 5.35 -2.05
CA HIS A 487 -17.05 4.25 -1.87
C HIS A 487 -16.15 4.40 -0.64
N ARG A 488 -15.90 5.63 -0.19
CA ARG A 488 -15.10 5.94 1.00
C ARG A 488 -15.94 6.19 2.25
N ASP A 489 -17.11 5.53 2.32
CA ASP A 489 -18.02 5.52 3.47
C ASP A 489 -18.58 6.92 3.80
N GLY A 490 -18.96 7.67 2.77
CA GLY A 490 -19.64 8.96 2.88
C GLY A 490 -18.74 10.18 3.11
N LEU A 491 -17.42 9.98 3.23
CA LEU A 491 -16.43 11.05 3.30
C LEU A 491 -15.46 10.93 2.13
N LEU A 492 -15.10 12.06 1.52
CA LEU A 492 -14.25 12.04 0.34
C LEU A 492 -12.84 11.54 0.65
N ARG A 493 -12.25 11.91 1.78
CA ARG A 493 -10.89 11.53 2.21
C ARG A 493 -9.86 11.61 1.07
N ALA A 494 -9.98 12.62 0.21
CA ALA A 494 -9.12 12.77 -0.95
C ALA A 494 -7.72 13.20 -0.51
N PRO A 495 -6.67 12.41 -0.78
CA PRO A 495 -5.31 12.88 -0.61
C PRO A 495 -5.03 13.96 -1.66
N LEU A 496 -4.46 15.08 -1.23
CA LEU A 496 -4.04 16.21 -2.06
C LEU A 496 -2.59 16.57 -1.70
N PRO A 497 -1.80 17.06 -2.67
CA PRO A 497 -0.45 17.54 -2.40
C PRO A 497 -0.50 18.85 -1.60
N ALA A 498 0.24 18.92 -0.48
CA ALA A 498 0.44 20.14 0.32
C ALA A 498 1.79 20.84 0.03
N GLY A 499 2.36 20.48 -1.10
CA GLY A 499 3.76 20.66 -1.44
C GLY A 499 4.22 19.37 -2.14
N ILE A 500 5.33 19.45 -2.88
CA ILE A 500 5.89 18.26 -3.53
C ILE A 500 6.43 17.28 -2.48
N GLY A 501 5.88 16.07 -2.47
CA GLY A 501 6.24 15.01 -1.52
C GLY A 501 5.47 15.08 -0.20
N GLU A 502 4.45 15.94 -0.10
CA GLU A 502 3.68 16.15 1.12
C GLU A 502 2.19 15.90 0.87
N CYS A 503 1.52 15.23 1.81
CA CYS A 503 0.14 14.80 1.67
C CYS A 503 -0.76 15.40 2.77
N VAL A 504 -1.90 15.94 2.36
CA VAL A 504 -3.04 16.24 3.25
C VAL A 504 -4.28 15.52 2.75
N TYR A 505 -5.26 15.33 3.62
CA TYR A 505 -6.55 14.73 3.27
C TYR A 505 -7.66 15.76 3.40
N VAL A 506 -8.55 15.82 2.42
CA VAL A 506 -9.75 16.66 2.45
C VAL A 506 -11.00 15.80 2.34
N ASP A 507 -11.99 16.12 3.17
CA ASP A 507 -13.30 15.45 3.14
C ASP A 507 -14.30 16.13 2.19
N GLU A 508 -13.96 17.31 1.67
CA GLU A 508 -14.80 18.08 0.77
C GLU A 508 -13.98 18.72 -0.36
N ILE A 509 -14.45 18.51 -1.59
CA ILE A 509 -14.05 19.26 -2.79
C ILE A 509 -15.35 19.86 -3.35
N THR A 510 -15.46 21.19 -3.35
CA THR A 510 -16.68 21.88 -3.77
C THR A 510 -16.82 21.90 -5.29
N ASP A 511 -18.03 22.14 -5.78
CA ASP A 511 -18.26 22.34 -7.22
C ASP A 511 -17.48 23.53 -7.76
N GLU A 512 -17.34 24.60 -6.97
CA GLU A 512 -16.59 25.80 -7.37
C GLU A 512 -15.10 25.52 -7.52
N GLU A 513 -14.50 24.74 -6.61
CA GLU A 513 -13.10 24.32 -6.71
C GLU A 513 -12.86 23.45 -7.95
N ILE A 514 -13.80 22.56 -8.29
CA ILE A 514 -13.74 21.75 -9.52
C ILE A 514 -13.80 22.64 -10.76
N GLU A 515 -14.72 23.62 -10.80
CA GLU A 515 -14.84 24.54 -11.94
C GLU A 515 -13.58 25.42 -12.09
N GLN A 516 -13.00 25.89 -10.99
CA GLN A 516 -11.75 26.67 -11.01
C GLN A 516 -10.57 25.84 -11.52
N ALA A 517 -10.37 24.63 -10.98
CA ALA A 517 -9.33 23.71 -11.43
C ALA A 517 -9.53 23.30 -12.90
N PHE A 518 -10.77 23.08 -13.32
CA PHE A 518 -11.08 22.74 -14.71
C PHE A 518 -10.82 23.89 -15.66
N SER A 519 -11.22 25.12 -15.32
CA SER A 519 -10.90 26.31 -16.12
C SER A 519 -9.39 26.53 -16.24
N ARG A 520 -8.64 26.30 -15.15
CA ARG A 520 -7.17 26.34 -15.16
C ARG A 520 -6.58 25.28 -16.11
N LEU A 521 -7.09 24.05 -16.06
CA LEU A 521 -6.68 22.97 -16.94
C LEU A 521 -7.02 23.26 -18.41
N GLU A 522 -8.22 23.79 -18.70
CA GLU A 522 -8.65 24.18 -20.05
C GLU A 522 -7.72 25.22 -20.68
N GLY A 523 -7.32 26.23 -19.90
CA GLY A 523 -6.34 27.23 -20.34
C GLY A 523 -5.01 26.58 -20.76
N PHE A 524 -4.53 25.63 -19.96
CA PHE A 524 -3.30 24.90 -20.26
C PHE A 524 -3.42 24.02 -21.51
N VAL A 525 -4.46 23.20 -21.63
CA VAL A 525 -4.62 22.30 -22.79
C VAL A 525 -4.93 23.05 -24.08
N CYS A 526 -5.44 24.29 -24.01
CA CYS A 526 -5.58 25.18 -25.17
C CYS A 526 -4.20 25.59 -25.72
N GLU A 527 -3.23 25.85 -24.83
CA GLU A 527 -1.85 26.16 -25.20
C GLU A 527 -1.06 24.90 -25.62
N TYR A 528 -1.31 23.76 -24.99
CA TYR A 528 -0.63 22.48 -25.21
C TYR A 528 -1.60 21.36 -25.65
N PRO A 529 -2.25 21.46 -26.82
CA PRO A 529 -3.31 20.53 -27.23
C PRO A 529 -2.85 19.08 -27.43
N HIS A 530 -1.55 18.82 -27.60
CA HIS A 530 -1.00 17.46 -27.69
C HIS A 530 -1.03 16.70 -26.37
N THR A 531 -1.25 17.39 -25.23
CA THR A 531 -1.38 16.78 -23.90
C THR A 531 -2.77 16.18 -23.65
N VAL A 532 -3.73 16.42 -24.54
CA VAL A 532 -5.06 15.81 -24.46
C VAL A 532 -4.98 14.38 -24.98
N TRP A 533 -5.38 13.43 -24.15
CA TRP A 533 -5.49 12.04 -24.56
C TRP A 533 -6.62 11.88 -25.57
N ASP A 534 -6.29 11.32 -26.73
CA ASP A 534 -7.20 11.11 -27.85
C ASP A 534 -7.83 9.72 -27.78
N THR A 535 -9.16 9.68 -27.70
CA THR A 535 -9.99 8.48 -27.63
C THR A 535 -9.87 7.56 -28.85
N SER A 536 -9.31 8.07 -29.96
CA SER A 536 -9.00 7.29 -31.15
C SER A 536 -7.79 6.36 -30.99
N LYS A 537 -6.90 6.63 -30.02
CA LYS A 537 -5.66 5.86 -29.75
C LYS A 537 -5.90 4.60 -28.91
N SER A 538 -7.07 3.99 -29.06
CA SER A 538 -7.54 2.86 -28.25
C SER A 538 -6.60 1.65 -28.26
N PHE A 539 -6.38 1.06 -27.07
CA PHE A 539 -5.66 -0.21 -26.87
C PHE A 539 -6.58 -1.44 -26.89
N ALA A 540 -7.80 -1.30 -27.40
CA ALA A 540 -8.70 -2.42 -27.65
C ALA A 540 -8.42 -3.00 -29.05
N ALA A 541 -7.22 -3.57 -29.24
CA ALA A 541 -6.90 -4.46 -30.36
C ALA A 541 -5.74 -5.37 -29.96
#